data_AF-A0A7D7Q165-F1
#
_entry.id   AF-A0A7D7Q165-F1
#
_cell.length_a   1.000
_cell.length_b   1.000
_cell.length_c   1.000
_cell.angle_alpha   90.00
_cell.angle_beta   90.00
_cell.angle_gamma   90.00
#
_symmetry.space_group_name_H-M   'P 1'
#
loop_
_entity.id
_entity.type
_entity.pdbx_description
1 polymer ?
#
loop_
_entity_poly.entity_id
_entity_poly.type
_entity_poly.pdbx_seq_one_letter_code
_entity_poly.pdbx_strand_id
1 'polypeptide(L)'
;MATTPAPGTTPLPEPHPAALERFPAADAVPRRRLLLFPHAGGGGLSGRALLHPGTEVLVHRRPGRESRMGDPTPVSVRGAVDEALAVLLPVLDADDVPTAVLGHSFGALLAAEFTAALDRLRPGRLERVVLSAKATPPAPDPQLAAIMEDDGALAAWLLALGGTPEELLTDPGLREMVLAPLRADLRASLSYDGEPPHLASPVLLVHAREDGGATAEAMAGWARCTSGPVRTLEVPGGHHGLYEHPDLLHAALDEATDGPR
;
A
#
# COMPACT_ATOMS: atom_id res chain seq x y z
N MET A 1 5.00 45.22 -10.47
CA MET A 1 5.66 43.90 -10.45
C MET A 1 4.70 42.92 -9.80
N ALA A 2 4.02 42.09 -10.58
CA ALA A 2 3.21 41.01 -10.04
C ALA A 2 4.17 39.90 -9.59
N THR A 3 4.20 39.62 -8.30
CA THR A 3 4.90 38.48 -7.71
C THR A 3 4.22 37.21 -8.19
N THR A 4 4.93 36.41 -8.98
CA THR A 4 4.57 35.03 -9.29
C THR A 4 4.50 34.24 -7.97
N PRO A 5 3.41 33.54 -7.65
CA PRO A 5 3.37 32.69 -6.47
C PRO A 5 4.37 31.54 -6.64
N ALA A 6 5.04 31.17 -5.54
CA ALA A 6 5.82 29.94 -5.45
C ALA A 6 4.94 28.73 -5.86
N PRO A 7 5.52 27.65 -6.41
CA PRO A 7 4.75 26.47 -6.81
C PRO A 7 3.98 25.96 -5.57
N GLY A 8 2.69 26.22 -5.57
CA GLY A 8 1.80 25.96 -4.46
C GLY A 8 1.52 24.48 -4.37
N THR A 9 1.78 23.89 -3.20
CA THR A 9 1.17 22.63 -2.80
C THR A 9 -0.34 22.78 -2.96
N THR A 10 -0.94 22.00 -3.86
CA THR A 10 -2.41 21.89 -3.93
C THR A 10 -2.90 21.54 -2.51
N PRO A 11 -3.87 22.27 -1.94
CA PRO A 11 -4.38 21.94 -0.62
C PRO A 11 -4.90 20.50 -0.62
N LEU A 12 -4.60 19.77 0.46
CA LEU A 12 -5.11 18.41 0.65
C LEU A 12 -6.65 18.45 0.72
N PRO A 13 -7.32 17.38 0.26
CA PRO A 13 -8.76 17.26 0.43
C PRO A 13 -9.15 17.22 1.92
N GLU A 14 -10.42 17.51 2.22
CA GLU A 14 -10.96 17.29 3.56
C GLU A 14 -10.87 15.81 3.94
N PRO A 15 -10.45 15.47 5.18
CA PRO A 15 -10.27 14.09 5.59
C PRO A 15 -11.61 13.37 5.67
N HIS A 16 -11.75 12.26 4.92
CA HIS A 16 -12.92 11.40 5.02
C HIS A 16 -12.77 10.45 6.21
N PRO A 17 -13.63 10.49 7.24
CA PRO A 17 -13.43 9.72 8.47
C PRO A 17 -13.43 8.21 8.25
N ALA A 18 -14.20 7.73 7.26
CA ALA A 18 -14.23 6.30 6.93
C ALA A 18 -13.04 5.83 6.08
N ALA A 19 -12.12 6.72 5.67
CA ALA A 19 -10.94 6.35 4.87
C ALA A 19 -9.80 5.74 5.69
N LEU A 20 -9.99 5.62 7.01
CA LEU A 20 -9.02 5.02 7.91
C LEU A 20 -9.70 3.94 8.76
N GLU A 21 -9.31 2.68 8.56
CA GLU A 21 -9.65 1.59 9.47
C GLU A 21 -8.54 1.46 10.52
N ARG A 22 -8.91 1.21 11.77
CA ARG A 22 -7.98 1.10 12.89
C ARG A 22 -8.11 -0.22 13.61
N PHE A 23 -6.98 -0.88 13.84
CA PHE A 23 -6.85 -1.99 14.77
C PHE A 23 -5.94 -1.56 15.91
N PRO A 24 -6.49 -1.31 17.11
CA PRO A 24 -5.71 -0.82 18.23
C PRO A 24 -4.76 -1.90 18.75
N ALA A 25 -3.61 -1.48 19.27
CA ALA A 25 -2.78 -2.34 20.10
C ALA A 25 -3.50 -2.64 21.43
N ALA A 26 -3.09 -3.71 22.10
CA ALA A 26 -3.61 -4.04 23.44
C ALA A 26 -3.16 -3.01 24.50
N ASP A 27 -2.00 -2.40 24.32
CA ASP A 27 -1.45 -1.40 25.22
C ASP A 27 -2.05 -0.01 24.98
N ALA A 28 -2.07 0.84 26.01
CA ALA A 28 -2.60 2.21 25.92
C ALA A 28 -1.80 3.10 24.96
N VAL A 29 -0.50 2.83 24.78
CA VAL A 29 0.36 3.46 23.78
C VAL A 29 1.04 2.34 23.00
N PRO A 30 0.85 2.24 21.68
CA PRO A 30 1.49 1.21 20.87
C PRO A 30 3.02 1.43 20.82
N ARG A 31 3.79 0.35 20.77
CA ARG A 31 5.23 0.38 20.50
C ARG A 31 5.53 0.83 19.06
N ARG A 32 4.64 0.51 18.12
CA ARG A 32 4.76 0.84 16.69
C ARG A 32 3.38 1.04 16.05
N ARG A 33 3.33 1.89 15.03
CA ARG A 33 2.25 1.90 14.04
C ARG A 33 2.68 1.27 12.73
N LEU A 34 1.81 0.47 12.16
CA LEU A 34 1.93 -0.05 10.80
C LEU A 34 0.82 0.56 9.93
N LEU A 35 1.18 1.48 9.04
CA LEU A 35 0.26 2.08 8.07
C LEU A 35 0.19 1.20 6.83
N LEU A 36 -0.93 0.54 6.58
CA LEU A 36 -1.15 -0.33 5.42
C LEU A 36 -1.86 0.40 4.28
N PHE A 37 -1.24 0.35 3.10
CA PHE A 37 -1.87 0.51 1.80
C PHE A 37 -2.15 -0.88 1.20
N PRO A 38 -3.42 -1.33 1.13
CA PRO A 38 -3.76 -2.65 0.61
C PRO A 38 -3.49 -2.82 -0.88
N HIS A 39 -3.50 -4.08 -1.33
CA HIS A 39 -3.48 -4.46 -2.75
C HIS A 39 -4.72 -3.97 -3.50
N ALA A 40 -4.70 -4.07 -4.83
CA ALA A 40 -5.87 -3.76 -5.65
C ALA A 40 -7.06 -4.63 -5.23
N GLY A 41 -8.25 -4.05 -5.05
CA GLY A 41 -9.40 -4.78 -4.47
C GLY A 41 -9.39 -4.88 -2.94
N GLY A 42 -8.25 -4.79 -2.27
CA GLY A 42 -8.13 -4.84 -0.81
C GLY A 42 -8.70 -3.60 -0.10
N GLY A 43 -9.29 -3.81 1.08
CA GLY A 43 -9.91 -2.77 1.89
C GLY A 43 -9.36 -2.70 3.32
N GLY A 44 -10.12 -2.07 4.23
CA GLY A 44 -9.70 -1.86 5.62
C GLY A 44 -9.44 -3.17 6.37
N LEU A 45 -10.18 -4.23 6.05
CA LEU A 45 -10.07 -5.51 6.75
C LEU A 45 -8.76 -6.26 6.50
N SER A 46 -7.99 -5.89 5.47
CA SER A 46 -6.67 -6.47 5.18
C SER A 46 -5.69 -6.33 6.35
N GLY A 47 -5.88 -5.32 7.22
CA GLY A 47 -5.05 -5.12 8.42
C GLY A 47 -5.15 -6.26 9.44
N ARG A 48 -6.23 -7.07 9.42
CA ARG A 48 -6.41 -8.19 10.35
C ARG A 48 -5.29 -9.22 10.27
N ALA A 49 -4.75 -9.46 9.08
CA ALA A 49 -3.67 -10.41 8.87
C ALA A 49 -2.33 -9.92 9.44
N LEU A 50 -2.21 -8.64 9.81
CA LEU A 50 -0.96 -8.02 10.25
C LEU A 50 -0.92 -7.69 11.75
N LEU A 51 -1.95 -8.08 12.50
CA LEU A 51 -2.03 -7.82 13.93
C LEU A 51 -0.87 -8.51 14.65
N HIS A 52 -0.20 -7.75 15.52
CA HIS A 52 0.93 -8.23 16.31
C HIS A 52 0.98 -7.49 17.65
N PRO A 53 1.42 -8.14 18.75
CA PRO A 53 1.55 -7.48 20.06
C PRO A 53 2.33 -6.17 19.99
N GLY A 54 1.80 -5.13 20.65
CA GLY A 54 2.40 -3.80 20.69
C GLY A 54 2.31 -3.00 19.38
N THR A 55 1.64 -3.50 18.34
CA THR A 55 1.46 -2.78 17.07
C THR A 55 0.03 -2.30 16.88
N GLU A 56 -0.14 -1.00 16.63
CA GLU A 56 -1.38 -0.45 16.07
C GLU A 56 -1.34 -0.56 14.54
N VAL A 57 -2.37 -1.14 13.93
CA VAL A 57 -2.47 -1.23 12.46
C VAL A 57 -3.49 -0.22 11.96
N LEU A 58 -3.06 0.63 11.04
CA LEU A 58 -3.88 1.66 10.43
C LEU A 58 -3.98 1.36 8.94
N VAL A 59 -5.18 1.26 8.38
CA VAL A 59 -5.36 0.86 6.98
C VAL A 59 -6.06 1.97 6.21
N HIS A 60 -5.47 2.38 5.08
CA HIS A 60 -6.14 3.30 4.15
C HIS A 60 -7.28 2.58 3.43
N ARG A 61 -8.52 2.87 3.83
CA ARG A 61 -9.75 2.36 3.21
C ARG A 61 -10.14 3.27 2.04
N ARG A 62 -9.82 2.82 0.83
CA ARG A 62 -10.19 3.51 -0.42
C ARG A 62 -11.70 3.43 -0.70
N PRO A 63 -12.25 4.32 -1.55
CA PRO A 63 -13.63 4.26 -2.03
C PRO A 63 -14.00 2.87 -2.59
N GLY A 64 -15.26 2.49 -2.44
CA GLY A 64 -15.77 1.20 -2.92
C GLY A 64 -15.48 0.02 -1.99
N ARG A 65 -14.99 0.24 -0.77
CA ARG A 65 -14.67 -0.83 0.22
C ARG A 65 -15.48 -0.71 1.50
N GLU A 66 -16.01 -1.82 1.99
CA GLU A 66 -16.71 -1.93 3.28
C GLU A 66 -17.69 -0.77 3.54
N SER A 67 -17.43 0.07 4.56
CA SER A 67 -18.27 1.22 4.91
C SER A 67 -18.29 2.33 3.85
N ARG A 68 -17.42 2.26 2.84
CA ARG A 68 -17.31 3.17 1.69
C ARG A 68 -17.77 2.51 0.38
N MET A 69 -18.49 1.39 0.44
CA MET A 69 -18.97 0.67 -0.75
C MET A 69 -19.87 1.53 -1.66
N GLY A 70 -20.60 2.49 -1.09
CA GLY A 70 -21.43 3.43 -1.85
C GLY A 70 -20.67 4.62 -2.45
N ASP A 71 -19.38 4.79 -2.13
CA ASP A 71 -18.60 5.92 -2.62
C ASP A 71 -18.22 5.71 -4.11
N PRO A 72 -18.31 6.74 -4.96
CA PRO A 72 -17.95 6.62 -6.38
C PRO A 72 -16.46 6.28 -6.51
N THR A 73 -16.13 5.29 -7.33
CA THR A 73 -14.75 4.77 -7.43
C THR A 73 -14.10 5.05 -8.79
N PRO A 74 -13.60 6.28 -9.01
CA PRO A 74 -12.37 6.48 -9.76
C PRO A 74 -11.33 7.18 -8.88
N VAL A 75 -10.29 6.45 -8.48
CA VAL A 75 -9.21 6.95 -7.62
C VAL A 75 -7.90 6.82 -8.40
N SER A 76 -7.29 7.94 -8.76
CA SER A 76 -5.93 7.95 -9.30
C SER A 76 -4.91 7.73 -8.18
N VAL A 77 -3.68 7.32 -8.51
CA VAL A 77 -2.59 7.19 -7.52
C VAL A 77 -2.42 8.48 -6.72
N ARG A 78 -2.36 9.62 -7.41
CA ARG A 78 -2.25 10.93 -6.76
C ARG A 78 -3.45 11.22 -5.84
N GLY A 79 -4.67 11.01 -6.32
CA GLY A 79 -5.87 11.25 -5.51
C GLY A 79 -5.93 10.37 -4.26
N ALA A 80 -5.53 9.10 -4.38
CA ALA A 80 -5.44 8.19 -3.24
C ALA A 80 -4.37 8.63 -2.23
N VAL A 81 -3.22 9.11 -2.69
CA VAL A 81 -2.14 9.62 -1.83
C VAL A 81 -2.56 10.92 -1.13
N ASP A 82 -3.20 11.84 -1.85
CA ASP A 82 -3.70 13.11 -1.28
C ASP A 82 -4.77 12.84 -0.20
N GLU A 83 -5.70 11.91 -0.43
CA GLU A 83 -6.68 11.48 0.58
C GLU A 83 -5.98 10.83 1.79
N ALA A 84 -5.00 9.95 1.54
CA ALA A 84 -4.26 9.29 2.62
C ALA A 84 -3.49 10.30 3.48
N LEU A 85 -2.83 11.29 2.87
CA LEU A 85 -2.16 12.38 3.60
C LEU A 85 -3.15 13.17 4.46
N ALA A 86 -4.33 13.50 3.92
CA ALA A 86 -5.35 14.26 4.66
C ALA A 86 -5.78 13.53 5.94
N VAL A 87 -5.94 12.20 5.89
CA VAL A 87 -6.41 11.43 7.06
C VAL A 87 -5.29 10.98 7.98
N LEU A 88 -4.06 10.79 7.47
CA LEU A 88 -2.94 10.24 8.26
C LEU A 88 -2.08 11.32 8.90
N LEU A 89 -1.92 12.51 8.30
CA LEU A 89 -1.10 13.58 8.88
C LEU A 89 -1.53 13.97 10.31
N PRO A 90 -2.82 14.18 10.61
CA PRO A 90 -3.24 14.49 11.99
C PRO A 90 -2.92 13.38 12.98
N VAL A 91 -2.90 12.12 12.53
CA VAL A 91 -2.57 10.95 13.36
C VAL A 91 -1.07 10.90 13.62
N LEU A 92 -0.28 11.17 12.59
CA LEU A 92 1.17 11.20 12.66
C LEU A 92 1.68 12.39 13.48
N ASP A 93 1.01 13.54 13.45
CA ASP A 93 1.41 14.74 14.20
C ASP A 93 0.95 14.72 15.67
N ALA A 94 0.11 13.75 16.07
CA ALA A 94 -0.46 13.69 17.43
C ALA A 94 0.52 13.22 18.52
N ASP A 95 1.54 12.45 18.15
CA ASP A 95 2.56 11.92 19.06
C ASP A 95 3.80 11.46 18.27
N ASP A 96 4.76 10.79 18.93
CA ASP A 96 6.01 10.30 18.33
C ASP A 96 6.13 8.77 18.29
N VAL A 97 5.00 8.05 18.23
CA VAL A 97 5.06 6.58 18.10
C VAL A 97 5.78 6.22 16.78
N PRO A 98 6.81 5.34 16.83
CA PRO A 98 7.50 4.85 15.64
C PRO A 98 6.51 4.30 14.62
N THR A 99 6.62 4.78 13.38
CA THR A 99 5.66 4.43 12.34
C THR A 99 6.35 3.87 11.12
N ALA A 100 5.94 2.67 10.71
CA ALA A 100 6.29 2.06 9.44
C ALA A 100 5.12 2.18 8.46
N VAL A 101 5.42 2.38 7.18
CA VAL A 101 4.44 2.27 6.09
C VAL A 101 4.65 0.94 5.39
N LEU A 102 3.57 0.20 5.13
CA LEU A 102 3.56 -0.99 4.31
C LEU A 102 2.60 -0.79 3.14
N GLY A 103 3.09 -1.05 1.93
CA GLY A 103 2.26 -1.19 0.75
C GLY A 103 2.45 -2.56 0.11
N HIS A 104 1.35 -3.20 -0.26
CA HIS A 104 1.36 -4.51 -0.91
C HIS A 104 0.72 -4.45 -2.29
N SER A 105 1.37 -5.04 -3.30
CA SER A 105 0.93 -5.00 -4.70
C SER A 105 0.68 -3.55 -5.14
N PHE A 106 -0.50 -3.19 -5.67
CA PHE A 106 -0.84 -1.78 -5.95
C PHE A 106 -0.60 -0.84 -4.76
N GLY A 107 -0.83 -1.29 -3.54
CA GLY A 107 -0.54 -0.53 -2.34
C GLY A 107 0.94 -0.17 -2.16
N ALA A 108 1.87 -0.94 -2.72
CA ALA A 108 3.31 -0.58 -2.69
C ALA A 108 3.59 0.69 -3.49
N LEU A 109 2.90 0.88 -4.62
CA LEU A 109 2.97 2.13 -5.38
C LEU A 109 2.42 3.30 -4.55
N LEU A 110 1.26 3.11 -3.93
CA LEU A 110 0.65 4.14 -3.07
C LEU A 110 1.54 4.48 -1.86
N ALA A 111 2.11 3.46 -1.21
CA ALA A 111 3.01 3.61 -0.08
C ALA A 111 4.28 4.39 -0.45
N ALA A 112 4.86 4.11 -1.62
CA ALA A 112 6.05 4.82 -2.10
C ALA A 112 5.74 6.29 -2.41
N GLU A 113 4.67 6.59 -3.13
CA GLU A 113 4.25 7.97 -3.42
C GLU A 113 3.85 8.73 -2.15
N PHE A 114 3.11 8.08 -1.25
CA PHE A 114 2.77 8.64 0.06
C PHE A 114 4.02 8.96 0.87
N THR A 115 4.98 8.03 0.93
CA THR A 115 6.23 8.26 1.65
C THR A 115 7.02 9.40 1.03
N ALA A 116 7.17 9.46 -0.30
CA ALA A 116 7.88 10.56 -0.95
C ALA A 116 7.22 11.92 -0.64
N ALA A 117 5.89 11.97 -0.60
CA ALA A 117 5.16 13.17 -0.21
C ALA A 117 5.35 13.50 1.28
N LEU A 118 5.28 12.51 2.16
CA LEU A 118 5.47 12.69 3.58
C LEU A 118 6.91 13.11 3.92
N ASP A 119 7.93 12.53 3.29
CA ASP A 119 9.34 12.89 3.49
C ASP A 119 9.61 14.37 3.18
N ARG A 120 8.87 14.96 2.22
CA ARG A 120 8.94 16.41 1.94
C ARG A 120 8.27 17.27 3.02
N LEU A 121 7.23 16.75 3.67
CA LEU A 121 6.44 17.48 4.67
C LEU A 121 6.98 17.29 6.10
N ARG A 122 7.52 16.11 6.40
CA ARG A 122 7.96 15.62 7.71
C ARG A 122 9.19 14.70 7.53
N PRO A 123 10.36 15.24 7.16
CA PRO A 123 11.56 14.43 6.99
C PRO A 123 11.88 13.59 8.23
N GLY A 124 12.20 12.31 8.04
CA GLY A 124 12.57 11.40 9.13
C GLY A 124 11.40 10.94 10.01
N ARG A 125 10.15 11.17 9.58
CA ARG A 125 8.96 10.76 10.36
C ARG A 125 8.73 9.26 10.36
N LEU A 126 9.12 8.57 9.29
CA LEU A 126 8.92 7.13 9.15
C LEU A 126 10.17 6.38 9.58
N GLU A 127 9.99 5.32 10.36
CA GLU A 127 11.09 4.42 10.71
C GLU A 127 11.50 3.54 9.52
N ARG A 128 10.51 3.21 8.66
CA ARG A 128 10.69 2.31 7.52
C ARG A 128 9.51 2.37 6.55
N VAL A 129 9.81 2.09 5.28
CA VAL A 129 8.84 1.81 4.22
C VAL A 129 9.00 0.37 3.78
N VAL A 130 7.92 -0.38 3.72
CA VAL A 130 7.87 -1.76 3.28
C VAL A 130 7.14 -1.81 1.95
N LEU A 131 7.84 -2.23 0.90
CA LEU A 131 7.29 -2.35 -0.45
C LEU A 131 7.24 -3.82 -0.82
N SER A 132 6.02 -4.34 -0.99
CA SER A 132 5.77 -5.76 -1.15
C SER A 132 5.06 -6.06 -2.48
N ALA A 133 5.51 -7.12 -3.17
CA ALA A 133 4.80 -7.74 -4.29
C ALA A 133 4.45 -6.81 -5.47
N LYS A 134 5.26 -5.79 -5.74
CA LYS A 134 5.12 -4.93 -6.93
C LYS A 134 6.44 -4.31 -7.33
N ALA A 135 6.84 -4.53 -8.58
CA ALA A 135 7.99 -3.88 -9.18
C ALA A 135 7.84 -2.34 -9.23
N THR A 136 8.97 -1.65 -9.28
CA THR A 136 9.05 -0.19 -9.34
C THR A 136 8.34 0.36 -10.59
N PRO A 137 7.53 1.44 -10.48
CA PRO A 137 6.89 2.06 -11.63
C PRO A 137 7.92 2.77 -12.56
N PRO A 138 7.56 3.04 -13.82
CA PRO A 138 6.41 2.44 -14.51
C PRO A 138 6.66 0.94 -14.73
N ALA A 139 5.65 0.13 -14.43
CA ALA A 139 5.68 -1.32 -14.58
C ALA A 139 4.45 -1.72 -15.42
N PRO A 140 4.50 -1.53 -16.76
CA PRO A 140 3.39 -1.87 -17.62
C PRO A 140 3.15 -3.38 -17.60
N ASP A 141 1.87 -3.76 -17.59
CA ASP A 141 1.45 -5.15 -17.71
C ASP A 141 0.34 -5.25 -18.77
N PRO A 142 0.70 -5.35 -20.06
CA PRO A 142 -0.27 -5.45 -21.15
C PRO A 142 -1.17 -6.68 -21.05
N GLN A 143 -0.67 -7.76 -20.43
CA GLN A 143 -1.44 -8.98 -20.23
C GLN A 143 -2.54 -8.74 -19.20
N LEU A 144 -2.21 -8.14 -18.06
CA LEU A 144 -3.21 -7.78 -17.06
C LEU A 144 -4.20 -6.74 -17.59
N ALA A 145 -3.73 -5.77 -18.37
CA ALA A 145 -4.61 -4.80 -19.03
C ALA A 145 -5.66 -5.47 -19.92
N ALA A 146 -5.29 -6.53 -20.65
CA ALA A 146 -6.23 -7.30 -21.46
C ALA A 146 -7.18 -8.16 -20.60
N ILE A 147 -6.67 -8.80 -19.54
CA ILE A 147 -7.47 -9.61 -18.60
C ILE A 147 -8.59 -8.78 -17.96
N MET A 148 -8.32 -7.53 -17.61
CA MET A 148 -9.27 -6.67 -16.89
C MET A 148 -10.53 -6.33 -17.68
N GLU A 149 -10.49 -6.42 -19.02
CA GLU A 149 -11.61 -6.09 -19.89
C GLU A 149 -12.64 -7.23 -19.99
N ASP A 150 -12.33 -8.43 -19.46
CA ASP A 150 -13.26 -9.55 -19.37
C ASP A 150 -13.48 -9.98 -17.91
N ASP A 151 -14.74 -10.01 -17.46
CA ASP A 151 -15.07 -10.36 -16.07
C ASP A 151 -14.68 -11.81 -15.72
N GLY A 152 -14.78 -12.74 -16.67
CA GLY A 152 -14.43 -14.14 -16.45
C GLY A 152 -12.93 -14.34 -16.30
N ALA A 153 -12.15 -13.72 -17.18
CA ALA A 153 -10.70 -13.71 -17.12
C ALA A 153 -10.19 -13.02 -15.86
N LEU A 154 -10.77 -11.87 -15.49
CA LEU A 154 -10.38 -11.17 -14.26
C LEU A 154 -10.72 -11.97 -13.00
N ALA A 155 -11.89 -12.63 -12.95
CA ALA A 155 -12.24 -13.53 -11.85
C ALA A 155 -11.27 -14.72 -11.76
N ALA A 156 -10.95 -15.36 -12.89
CA ALA A 156 -10.01 -16.48 -12.91
C ALA A 156 -8.60 -16.05 -12.48
N TRP A 157 -8.16 -14.88 -12.91
CA TRP A 157 -6.89 -14.28 -12.48
C TRP A 157 -6.86 -14.01 -10.98
N LEU A 158 -7.92 -13.40 -10.43
CA LEU A 158 -8.03 -13.12 -9.00
C LEU A 158 -8.04 -14.40 -8.17
N LEU A 159 -8.77 -15.43 -8.62
CA LEU A 159 -8.79 -16.72 -7.94
C LEU A 159 -7.41 -17.38 -7.92
N ALA A 160 -6.67 -17.29 -9.02
CA ALA A 160 -5.30 -17.83 -9.11
C ALA A 160 -4.30 -17.11 -8.20
N LEU A 161 -4.50 -15.82 -7.91
CA LEU A 161 -3.69 -15.09 -6.93
C LEU A 161 -3.94 -15.53 -5.48
N GLY A 162 -5.12 -16.10 -5.21
CA GLY A 162 -5.57 -16.45 -3.86
C GLY A 162 -6.14 -15.25 -3.10
N GLY A 163 -6.52 -15.48 -1.84
CA GLY A 163 -7.05 -14.43 -0.94
C GLY A 163 -8.52 -14.05 -1.15
N THR A 164 -9.16 -14.48 -2.25
CA THR A 164 -10.59 -14.29 -2.50
C THR A 164 -11.32 -15.64 -2.52
N PRO A 165 -12.35 -15.87 -1.68
CA PRO A 165 -13.17 -17.08 -1.73
C PRO A 165 -13.86 -17.25 -3.09
N GLU A 166 -13.83 -18.47 -3.64
CA GLU A 166 -14.42 -18.79 -4.94
C GLU A 166 -15.92 -18.47 -5.00
N GLU A 167 -16.63 -18.64 -3.89
CA GLU A 167 -18.06 -18.38 -3.78
C GLU A 167 -18.41 -16.93 -4.12
N LEU A 168 -17.53 -15.98 -3.79
CA LEU A 168 -17.74 -14.56 -4.13
C LEU A 168 -17.65 -14.29 -5.64
N LEU A 169 -16.97 -15.15 -6.40
CA LEU A 169 -16.75 -15.00 -7.83
C LEU A 169 -17.75 -15.81 -8.67
N THR A 170 -18.40 -16.81 -8.07
CA THR A 170 -19.43 -17.61 -8.74
C THR A 170 -20.82 -16.97 -8.71
N ASP A 171 -21.15 -16.20 -7.68
CA ASP A 171 -22.39 -15.41 -7.62
C ASP A 171 -22.25 -14.11 -8.44
N PRO A 172 -23.11 -13.84 -9.43
CA PRO A 172 -22.96 -12.66 -10.29
C PRO A 172 -23.02 -11.31 -9.55
N GLY A 173 -23.85 -11.20 -8.51
CA GLY A 173 -24.00 -9.96 -7.74
C GLY A 173 -22.79 -9.70 -6.85
N LEU A 174 -22.32 -10.73 -6.15
CA LEU A 174 -21.10 -10.63 -5.34
C LEU A 174 -19.86 -10.41 -6.20
N ARG A 175 -19.79 -11.07 -7.36
CA ARG A 175 -18.67 -10.92 -8.28
C ARG A 175 -18.53 -9.47 -8.74
N GLU A 176 -19.62 -8.81 -9.12
CA GLU A 176 -19.56 -7.40 -9.53
C GLU A 176 -19.05 -6.51 -8.38
N MET A 177 -19.51 -6.77 -7.15
CA MET A 177 -19.06 -6.04 -5.96
C MET A 177 -17.56 -6.21 -5.68
N VAL A 178 -16.95 -7.34 -6.08
CA VAL A 178 -15.50 -7.59 -5.95
C VAL A 178 -14.73 -7.01 -7.14
N LEU A 179 -15.18 -7.30 -8.36
CA LEU A 179 -14.43 -6.99 -9.58
C LEU A 179 -14.44 -5.50 -9.92
N ALA A 180 -15.52 -4.77 -9.66
CA ALA A 180 -15.59 -3.34 -9.95
C ALA A 180 -14.52 -2.52 -9.21
N PRO A 181 -14.41 -2.61 -7.86
CA PRO A 181 -13.36 -1.93 -7.12
C PRO A 181 -11.94 -2.41 -7.47
N LEU A 182 -11.76 -3.71 -7.71
CA LEU A 182 -10.48 -4.27 -8.16
C LEU A 182 -10.05 -3.66 -9.51
N ARG A 183 -10.96 -3.62 -10.48
CA ARG A 183 -10.71 -3.08 -11.80
C ARG A 183 -10.36 -1.60 -11.76
N ALA A 184 -11.03 -0.81 -10.93
CA ALA A 184 -10.73 0.61 -10.76
C ALA A 184 -9.27 0.82 -10.28
N ASP A 185 -8.84 0.03 -9.29
CA ASP A 185 -7.49 0.07 -8.76
C ASP A 185 -6.44 -0.38 -9.76
N LEU A 186 -6.68 -1.50 -10.45
CA LEU A 186 -5.75 -2.00 -11.45
C LEU A 186 -5.61 -0.99 -12.60
N ARG A 187 -6.70 -0.35 -13.03
CA ARG A 187 -6.64 0.74 -14.03
C ARG A 187 -5.75 1.87 -13.55
N ALA A 188 -5.95 2.34 -12.31
CA ALA A 188 -5.11 3.39 -11.73
C ALA A 188 -3.64 2.99 -11.61
N SER A 189 -3.37 1.72 -11.28
CA SER A 189 -2.00 1.21 -11.20
C SER A 189 -1.32 1.10 -12.56
N LEU A 190 -2.02 0.62 -13.59
CA LEU A 190 -1.46 0.37 -14.91
C LEU A 190 -1.35 1.63 -15.75
N SER A 191 -2.22 2.60 -15.52
CA SER A 191 -2.16 3.91 -16.15
C SER A 191 -1.22 4.89 -15.42
N TYR A 192 -0.51 4.44 -14.38
CA TYR A 192 0.43 5.29 -13.68
C TYR A 192 1.67 5.54 -14.53
N ASP A 193 1.84 6.79 -14.93
CA ASP A 193 2.92 7.29 -15.79
C ASP A 193 3.90 8.19 -15.03
N GLY A 194 3.80 8.25 -13.71
CA GLY A 194 4.71 9.01 -12.87
C GLY A 194 6.11 8.38 -12.82
N GLU A 195 7.10 9.26 -12.66
CA GLU A 195 8.48 8.84 -12.39
C GLU A 195 8.56 8.04 -11.09
N PRO A 196 9.53 7.10 -10.97
CA PRO A 196 9.79 6.43 -9.71
C PRO A 196 9.99 7.45 -8.56
N PRO A 197 9.30 7.30 -7.42
CA PRO A 197 9.40 8.26 -6.33
C PRO A 197 10.79 8.23 -5.70
N HIS A 198 11.21 9.37 -5.11
CA HIS A 198 12.40 9.43 -4.26
C HIS A 198 12.00 9.37 -2.79
N LEU A 199 12.58 8.41 -2.06
CA LEU A 199 12.37 8.13 -0.65
C LEU A 199 13.65 8.50 0.13
N ALA A 200 13.51 9.23 1.23
CA ALA A 200 14.58 9.42 2.20
C ALA A 200 14.57 8.32 3.28
N SER A 201 13.41 7.68 3.45
CA SER A 201 13.19 6.64 4.46
C SER A 201 13.90 5.31 4.14
N PRO A 202 14.32 4.54 5.17
CA PRO A 202 14.79 3.16 5.00
C PRO A 202 13.75 2.27 4.30
N VAL A 203 14.18 1.39 3.41
CA VAL A 203 13.29 0.55 2.62
C VAL A 203 13.50 -0.94 2.92
N LEU A 204 12.41 -1.66 3.15
CA LEU A 204 12.36 -3.12 3.17
C LEU A 204 11.55 -3.61 1.96
N LEU A 205 12.22 -4.33 1.07
CA LEU A 205 11.61 -4.96 -0.09
C LEU A 205 11.16 -6.36 0.30
N VAL A 206 9.90 -6.69 0.02
CA VAL A 206 9.35 -8.02 0.33
C VAL A 206 8.90 -8.69 -0.96
N HIS A 207 9.45 -9.86 -1.23
CA HIS A 207 8.97 -10.75 -2.29
C HIS A 207 8.60 -12.12 -1.71
N ALA A 208 7.62 -12.78 -2.32
CA ALA A 208 7.24 -14.12 -1.95
C ALA A 208 7.89 -15.13 -2.91
N ARG A 209 8.26 -16.31 -2.40
CA ARG A 209 9.02 -17.32 -3.17
C ARG A 209 8.30 -17.80 -4.42
N GLU A 210 6.97 -17.91 -4.37
CA GLU A 210 6.16 -18.46 -5.45
C GLU A 210 5.45 -17.35 -6.26
N ASP A 211 5.70 -16.07 -5.94
CA ASP A 211 5.17 -14.94 -6.70
C ASP A 211 6.04 -14.64 -7.93
N GLY A 212 5.67 -15.27 -9.05
CA GLY A 212 6.31 -15.01 -10.34
C GLY A 212 6.11 -13.60 -10.90
N GLY A 213 5.13 -12.83 -10.39
CA GLY A 213 4.87 -11.45 -10.80
C GLY A 213 5.74 -10.40 -10.10
N ALA A 214 6.32 -10.75 -8.96
CA ALA A 214 7.16 -9.86 -8.16
C ALA A 214 8.40 -10.56 -7.63
N THR A 215 9.23 -11.10 -8.53
CA THR A 215 10.49 -11.75 -8.16
C THR A 215 11.46 -10.80 -7.48
N ALA A 216 12.49 -11.35 -6.82
CA ALA A 216 13.55 -10.57 -6.20
C ALA A 216 14.20 -9.57 -7.18
N GLU A 217 14.44 -10.01 -8.42
CA GLU A 217 15.00 -9.19 -9.49
C GLU A 217 14.06 -8.04 -9.89
N ALA A 218 12.76 -8.32 -10.01
CA ALA A 218 11.77 -7.30 -10.34
C ALA A 218 11.64 -6.25 -9.22
N MET A 219 11.73 -6.68 -7.96
CA MET A 219 11.68 -5.80 -6.79
C MET A 219 12.94 -4.96 -6.61
N ALA A 220 14.12 -5.43 -7.08
CA ALA A 220 15.39 -4.74 -6.90
C ALA A 220 15.44 -3.32 -7.51
N GLY A 221 14.52 -2.99 -8.42
CA GLY A 221 14.37 -1.65 -8.97
C GLY A 221 14.18 -0.56 -7.91
N TRP A 222 13.52 -0.90 -6.79
CA TRP A 222 13.19 0.05 -5.73
C TRP A 222 14.42 0.55 -4.98
N ALA A 223 15.54 -0.18 -5.04
CA ALA A 223 16.78 0.27 -4.43
C ALA A 223 17.30 1.59 -5.02
N ARG A 224 16.91 1.91 -6.27
CA ARG A 224 17.25 3.20 -6.92
C ARG A 224 16.34 4.35 -6.50
N CYS A 225 15.23 4.05 -5.84
CA CYS A 225 14.23 5.03 -5.41
C CYS A 225 14.52 5.61 -4.03
N THR A 226 15.54 5.14 -3.31
CA THR A 226 15.82 5.62 -1.95
C THR A 226 17.26 6.09 -1.77
N SER A 227 17.46 7.06 -0.88
CA SER A 227 18.77 7.42 -0.33
C SER A 227 19.06 6.72 1.01
N GLY A 228 18.07 6.05 1.59
CA GLY A 228 18.19 5.26 2.81
C GLY A 228 18.69 3.83 2.57
N PRO A 229 18.98 3.08 3.65
CA PRO A 229 19.38 1.68 3.53
C PRO A 229 18.24 0.83 2.97
N VAL A 230 18.60 -0.16 2.16
CA VAL A 230 17.68 -1.13 1.55
C VAL A 230 17.95 -2.51 2.13
N ARG A 231 16.89 -3.20 2.55
CA ARG A 231 16.91 -4.62 2.90
C ARG A 231 15.90 -5.37 2.06
N THR A 232 16.10 -6.68 1.94
CA THR A 232 15.16 -7.57 1.27
C THR A 232 14.76 -8.69 2.22
N LEU A 233 13.47 -9.03 2.21
CA LEU A 233 12.89 -10.16 2.93
C LEU A 233 12.18 -11.06 1.91
N GLU A 234 12.60 -12.32 1.83
CA GLU A 234 11.85 -13.37 1.16
C GLU A 234 10.85 -13.98 2.16
N VAL A 235 9.59 -14.13 1.74
CA VAL A 235 8.56 -14.87 2.49
C VAL A 235 8.11 -16.12 1.73
N PRO A 236 7.65 -17.18 2.42
CA PRO A 236 7.00 -18.32 1.75
C PRO A 236 5.67 -17.93 1.09
N GLY A 237 5.19 -18.79 0.19
CA GLY A 237 3.88 -18.64 -0.47
C GLY A 237 3.91 -17.82 -1.76
N GLY A 238 2.71 -17.57 -2.28
CA GLY A 238 2.46 -16.83 -3.52
C GLY A 238 2.29 -15.32 -3.29
N HIS A 239 1.53 -14.66 -4.16
CA HIS A 239 1.38 -13.19 -4.16
C HIS A 239 1.03 -12.61 -2.79
N HIS A 240 0.20 -13.29 -2.00
CA HIS A 240 -0.24 -12.85 -0.68
C HIS A 240 0.59 -13.41 0.50
N GLY A 241 1.71 -14.08 0.25
CA GLY A 241 2.51 -14.76 1.29
C GLY A 241 2.92 -13.89 2.48
N LEU A 242 3.06 -12.57 2.29
CA LEU A 242 3.31 -11.65 3.39
C LEU A 242 2.18 -11.63 4.43
N TYR A 243 0.92 -11.69 4.00
CA TYR A 243 -0.24 -11.72 4.91
C TYR A 243 -0.38 -13.07 5.62
N GLU A 244 0.18 -14.13 5.05
CA GLU A 244 0.20 -15.48 5.65
C GLU A 244 1.33 -15.61 6.68
N HIS A 245 2.36 -14.76 6.58
CA HIS A 245 3.55 -14.77 7.42
C HIS A 245 3.85 -13.39 8.04
N PRO A 246 2.91 -12.77 8.79
CA PRO A 246 3.09 -11.45 9.38
C PRO A 246 4.23 -11.41 10.41
N ASP A 247 4.51 -12.53 11.08
CA ASP A 247 5.61 -12.60 12.06
C ASP A 247 6.98 -12.33 11.43
N LEU A 248 7.18 -12.73 10.16
CA LEU A 248 8.42 -12.44 9.44
C LEU A 248 8.57 -10.95 9.15
N LEU A 249 7.47 -10.26 8.83
CA LEU A 249 7.46 -8.80 8.69
C LEU A 249 7.84 -8.14 10.00
N HIS A 250 7.18 -8.49 11.11
CA HIS A 250 7.42 -7.87 12.40
C HIS A 250 8.84 -8.14 12.92
N ALA A 251 9.36 -9.35 12.71
CA ALA A 251 10.76 -9.66 12.99
C ALA A 251 11.71 -8.76 12.19
N ALA A 252 11.48 -8.60 10.88
CA ALA A 252 12.31 -7.75 10.02
C ALA A 252 12.20 -6.25 10.38
N LEU A 253 11.04 -5.78 10.88
CA LEU A 253 10.86 -4.43 11.39
C LEU A 253 11.56 -4.21 12.74
N ASP A 254 11.70 -5.25 13.56
CA ASP A 254 12.39 -5.21 14.85
C ASP A 254 13.91 -5.29 14.72
N GLU A 255 14.41 -5.87 13.63
CA GLU A 255 15.83 -5.77 13.29
C GLU A 255 16.22 -4.31 13.08
N ALA A 256 17.05 -3.81 14.00
CA ALA A 256 17.58 -2.46 13.96
C ALA A 256 18.11 -2.12 12.56
N THR A 257 17.75 -0.94 12.05
CA THR A 257 18.52 -0.28 11.00
C THR A 257 19.84 0.15 11.64
N ASP A 258 20.81 -0.76 11.74
CA ASP A 258 22.18 -0.38 12.05
C ASP A 258 22.65 0.54 10.91
N GLY A 259 22.54 1.86 11.14
CA GLY A 259 23.29 2.87 10.40
C GLY A 259 24.74 2.87 10.92
N PRO A 260 25.71 3.29 10.09
CA PRO A 260 27.10 3.37 10.53
C PRO A 260 27.19 4.34 11.72
N ARG A 261 27.91 3.93 12.78
CA ARG A 261 28.33 4.83 13.86
C ARG A 261 29.24 5.94 13.33
#